data_AF-A0A4P6F837-F1
#
_entry.id   AF-A0A4P6F837-F1
#
_cell.length_a   1.000
_cell.length_b   1.000
_cell.length_c   1.000
_cell.angle_alpha   90.00
_cell.angle_beta   90.00
_cell.angle_gamma   90.00
#
_symmetry.space_group_name_H-M   'P 1'
#
loop_
_entity.id
_entity.type
_entity.pdbx_description
1 polymer ?
#
loop_
_entity_poly.entity_id
_entity_poly.type
_entity_poly.pdbx_seq_one_letter_code
_entity_poly.pdbx_strand_id
1 'polypeptide(L)'
;MTGSRAGELHTAVTSRLRAAGCVFAEEEAALLLEAVGRDVPPGSERAAHATSRSAAHVPIDAEGRLEGLVARRVAGEPLEHVLGWVAFAGRRWAVAPGVFVPRQRSALLVDLALAAVRPTMSAVRSTTSAVVVDLCCGTGALGGAVAAALRDDGAAVELHAADLDPAATACAAENLAPFGGAVHTGDLYAALPPGLRGRVDLLLCHAPYVPTAAIALLPPEAREHEPLTALDGGPDGLEVLRRAIGEATAWLAPGGTLLFELGDERQRTTAQALLAREGLRATVHEDDETGATVVTATAAR
;
A
#
# COMPACT_ATOMS: atom_id res chain seq x y z
N MET A 1 -0.69 -8.13 44.53
CA MET A 1 -0.96 -7.26 43.38
C MET A 1 -1.30 -8.16 42.21
N THR A 2 -2.58 -8.51 42.04
CA THR A 2 -3.03 -9.40 40.97
C THR A 2 -3.12 -8.61 39.67
N GLY A 3 -2.31 -8.99 38.68
CA GLY A 3 -2.44 -8.45 37.33
C GLY A 3 -3.83 -8.77 36.77
N SER A 4 -4.37 -7.87 35.95
CA SER A 4 -5.57 -8.19 35.18
C SER A 4 -5.27 -9.37 34.25
N ARG A 5 -6.23 -10.30 34.05
CA ARG A 5 -6.11 -11.42 33.09
C ARG A 5 -5.63 -10.98 31.71
N ALA A 6 -6.02 -9.78 31.26
CA ALA A 6 -5.55 -9.19 30.01
C ALA A 6 -4.04 -8.89 30.01
N GLY A 7 -3.49 -8.45 31.16
CA GLY A 7 -2.05 -8.22 31.32
C GLY A 7 -1.25 -9.51 31.39
N GLU A 8 -1.80 -10.58 31.97
CA GLU A 8 -1.18 -11.91 31.97
C GLU A 8 -1.11 -12.49 30.54
N LEU A 9 -2.19 -12.39 29.76
CA LEU A 9 -2.21 -12.80 28.36
C LEU A 9 -1.21 -11.99 27.51
N HIS A 10 -1.18 -10.66 27.66
CA HIS A 10 -0.21 -9.82 26.93
C HIS A 10 1.23 -10.22 27.23
N THR A 11 1.56 -10.47 28.51
CA THR A 11 2.89 -10.91 28.92
C THR A 11 3.25 -12.27 28.31
N ALA A 12 2.31 -13.21 28.30
CA ALA A 12 2.53 -14.55 27.75
C ALA A 12 2.76 -14.51 26.23
N VAL A 13 1.95 -13.74 25.49
CA VAL A 13 2.11 -13.57 24.04
C VAL A 13 3.44 -12.88 23.71
N THR A 14 3.75 -11.78 24.41
CA THR A 14 5.02 -11.04 24.25
C THR A 14 6.22 -11.98 24.43
N SER A 15 6.21 -12.83 25.45
CA SER A 15 7.31 -13.78 25.70
C SER A 15 7.53 -14.74 24.54
N ARG A 16 6.45 -15.20 23.88
CA ARG A 16 6.53 -16.11 22.73
C ARG A 16 7.07 -15.40 21.49
N LEU A 17 6.59 -14.19 21.22
CA LEU A 17 7.04 -13.39 20.09
C LEU A 17 8.53 -13.01 20.22
N ARG A 18 8.97 -12.61 21.41
CA ARG A 18 10.40 -12.37 21.68
C ARG A 18 11.26 -13.62 21.46
N ALA A 19 10.79 -14.78 21.91
CA ALA A 19 11.49 -16.04 21.70
C ALA A 19 11.57 -16.44 20.22
N ALA A 20 10.62 -15.99 19.39
CA ALA A 20 10.62 -16.15 17.94
C ALA A 20 11.46 -15.08 17.20
N GLY A 21 12.00 -14.08 17.90
CA GLY A 21 12.82 -13.02 17.31
C GLY A 21 12.04 -11.82 16.78
N CYS A 22 10.75 -11.67 17.11
CA CYS A 22 9.97 -10.49 16.76
C CYS A 22 10.52 -9.25 17.48
N VAL A 23 10.89 -8.22 16.72
CA VAL A 23 11.52 -7.00 17.24
C VAL A 23 10.55 -6.14 18.04
N PHE A 24 9.28 -6.09 17.62
CA PHE A 24 8.20 -5.26 18.22
C PHE A 24 7.19 -6.12 18.99
N ALA A 25 7.68 -7.10 19.74
CA ALA A 25 6.85 -8.13 20.36
C ALA A 25 5.73 -7.58 21.27
N GLU A 26 5.96 -6.47 21.97
CA GLU A 26 4.96 -5.86 22.85
C GLU A 26 3.80 -5.23 22.08
N GLU A 27 4.12 -4.48 21.02
CA GLU A 27 3.14 -3.85 20.13
C GLU A 27 2.36 -4.90 19.34
N GLU A 28 3.06 -5.91 18.81
CA GLU A 28 2.45 -7.03 18.11
C GLU A 28 1.50 -7.82 19.01
N ALA A 29 1.89 -8.10 20.26
CA ALA A 29 1.04 -8.77 21.24
C ALA A 29 -0.25 -7.97 21.51
N ALA A 30 -0.16 -6.65 21.59
CA ALA A 30 -1.33 -5.80 21.76
C ALA A 30 -2.29 -5.86 20.56
N LEU A 31 -1.74 -5.88 19.34
CA LEU A 31 -2.53 -5.99 18.11
C LEU A 31 -3.21 -7.35 17.96
N LEU A 32 -2.52 -8.44 18.29
CA LEU A 32 -3.09 -9.79 18.27
C LEU A 32 -4.25 -9.94 19.27
N LEU A 33 -4.10 -9.36 20.47
CA LEU A 33 -5.17 -9.33 21.47
C LEU A 33 -6.36 -8.47 21.01
N GLU A 34 -6.09 -7.32 20.37
CA GLU A 34 -7.14 -6.48 19.79
C GLU A 34 -7.94 -7.22 18.71
N ALA A 35 -7.26 -7.98 17.85
CA ALA A 35 -7.86 -8.72 16.74
C ALA A 35 -8.86 -9.79 17.20
N VAL A 36 -8.66 -10.36 18.39
CA VAL A 36 -9.60 -11.34 18.98
C VAL A 36 -10.86 -10.66 19.54
N GLY A 37 -10.74 -9.40 19.97
CA GLY A 37 -11.84 -8.62 20.56
C GLY A 37 -12.73 -7.89 19.54
N ARG A 38 -12.41 -7.95 18.24
CA ARG A 38 -13.18 -7.30 17.16
C ARG A 38 -13.79 -8.34 16.22
N ASP A 39 -15.07 -8.17 15.92
CA ASP A 39 -15.79 -8.84 14.82
C ASP A 39 -15.97 -7.91 13.58
N VAL A 40 -15.35 -6.72 13.59
CA VAL A 40 -15.48 -5.75 12.50
C VAL A 40 -14.44 -6.04 11.41
N PRO A 41 -14.85 -6.30 10.17
CA PRO A 41 -13.90 -6.47 9.06
C PRO A 41 -13.14 -5.16 8.78
N PRO A 42 -11.86 -5.23 8.42
CA PRO A 42 -11.07 -4.06 8.03
C PRO A 42 -11.67 -3.33 6.82
N GLY A 43 -11.40 -2.02 6.67
CA GLY A 43 -11.71 -1.27 5.43
C GLY A 43 -12.65 -0.06 5.55
N SER A 44 -13.21 0.28 6.71
CA SER A 44 -14.13 1.43 6.85
C SER A 44 -13.75 2.47 7.93
N GLU A 45 -12.68 2.25 8.68
CA GLU A 45 -12.32 3.08 9.84
C GLU A 45 -10.97 3.78 9.66
N ARG A 46 -10.88 5.03 10.14
CA ARG A 46 -9.59 5.67 10.42
C ARG A 46 -8.85 4.79 11.43
N ALA A 47 -7.52 4.69 11.32
CA ALA A 47 -6.71 4.02 12.32
C ALA A 47 -6.76 4.85 13.62
N ALA A 48 -7.82 4.70 14.42
CA ALA A 48 -7.93 5.35 15.70
C ALA A 48 -6.87 4.78 16.65
N HIS A 49 -6.22 5.65 17.43
CA HIS A 49 -5.52 5.22 18.63
C HIS A 49 -6.52 4.52 19.55
N ALA A 50 -6.10 3.39 20.12
CA ALA A 50 -6.92 2.52 20.95
C ALA A 50 -7.53 3.24 22.16
N THR A 51 -8.72 3.82 22.03
CA THR A 51 -9.38 4.45 23.19
C THR A 51 -10.90 4.32 23.28
N SER A 52 -11.57 3.58 22.40
CA SER A 52 -13.01 3.29 22.58
C SER A 52 -13.23 1.81 22.90
N ARG A 53 -13.32 1.51 24.19
CA ARG A 53 -13.88 0.24 24.70
C ARG A 53 -15.39 0.29 24.55
N SER A 54 -15.90 -0.04 23.36
CA SER A 54 -17.24 -0.60 23.25
C SER A 54 -17.15 -2.07 23.66
N ALA A 55 -18.02 -2.51 24.57
CA ALA A 55 -18.11 -3.91 24.99
C ALA A 55 -18.68 -4.76 23.85
N ALA A 56 -17.84 -5.07 22.85
CA ALA A 56 -18.16 -6.03 21.81
C ALA A 56 -18.17 -7.45 22.39
N HIS A 57 -19.04 -8.28 21.83
CA HIS A 57 -19.20 -9.70 22.12
C HIS A 57 -17.83 -10.40 22.19
N VAL A 58 -17.48 -10.98 23.34
CA VAL A 58 -16.30 -11.84 23.45
C VAL A 58 -16.68 -13.18 22.80
N PRO A 59 -16.02 -13.60 21.70
CA PRO A 59 -16.34 -14.85 21.02
C PRO A 59 -16.17 -16.05 21.96
N ILE A 60 -16.98 -17.10 21.74
CA ILE A 60 -17.01 -18.34 22.54
C ILE A 60 -15.63 -19.04 22.58
N ASP A 61 -14.73 -18.78 21.61
CA ASP A 61 -13.37 -19.31 21.53
C ASP A 61 -12.30 -18.21 21.33
N ALA A 62 -12.34 -17.16 22.16
CA ALA A 62 -11.34 -16.09 22.10
C ALA A 62 -9.90 -16.62 22.33
N GLU A 63 -9.71 -17.58 23.23
CA GLU A 63 -8.39 -18.14 23.53
C GLU A 63 -7.85 -19.02 22.40
N GLY A 64 -8.67 -19.89 21.80
CA GLY A 64 -8.25 -20.70 20.65
C GLY A 64 -7.97 -19.84 19.42
N ARG A 65 -8.76 -18.78 19.18
CA ARG A 65 -8.46 -17.77 18.15
C ARG A 65 -7.11 -17.09 18.41
N LEU A 66 -6.86 -16.62 19.63
CA LEU A 66 -5.60 -15.98 19.99
C LEU A 66 -4.42 -16.94 19.75
N GLU A 67 -4.54 -18.18 20.21
CA GLU A 67 -3.51 -19.20 20.04
C GLU A 67 -3.18 -19.43 18.57
N GLY A 68 -4.19 -19.52 17.71
CA GLY A 68 -4.01 -19.66 16.26
C GLY A 68 -3.26 -18.48 15.63
N LEU A 69 -3.60 -17.25 16.01
CA LEU A 69 -2.91 -16.06 15.51
C LEU A 69 -1.45 -16.00 15.97
N VAL A 70 -1.20 -16.29 17.25
CA VAL A 70 0.16 -16.30 17.82
C VAL A 70 1.00 -17.41 17.18
N ALA A 71 0.43 -18.59 16.97
CA ALA A 71 1.14 -19.70 16.32
C ALA A 71 1.58 -19.36 14.89
N ARG A 72 0.71 -18.74 14.10
CA ARG A 72 1.03 -18.25 12.75
C ARG A 72 2.14 -17.20 12.78
N ARG A 73 2.05 -16.22 13.68
CA ARG A 73 3.06 -15.17 13.80
C ARG A 73 4.43 -15.73 14.22
N VAL A 74 4.46 -16.64 15.20
CA VAL A 74 5.68 -17.33 15.65
C VAL A 74 6.30 -18.19 14.54
N ALA A 75 5.49 -18.70 13.60
CA ALA A 75 5.97 -19.45 12.45
C ALA A 75 6.62 -18.57 11.35
N GLY A 76 6.63 -17.24 11.52
CA GLY A 76 7.27 -16.31 10.59
C GLY A 76 6.31 -15.63 9.60
N GLU A 77 5.00 -15.88 9.69
CA GLU A 77 4.03 -15.19 8.85
C GLU A 77 4.01 -13.68 9.17
N PRO A 78 3.94 -12.78 8.16
CA PRO A 78 3.82 -11.35 8.37
C PRO A 78 2.63 -11.02 9.28
N LEU A 79 2.84 -10.11 10.23
CA LEU A 79 1.80 -9.74 11.20
C LEU A 79 0.52 -9.29 10.50
N GLU A 80 0.63 -8.54 9.41
CA GLU A 80 -0.50 -8.00 8.66
C GLU A 80 -1.32 -9.09 7.97
N HIS A 81 -0.69 -10.19 7.53
CA HIS A 81 -1.41 -11.38 7.04
C HIS A 81 -2.07 -12.16 8.19
N VAL A 82 -1.44 -12.18 9.36
CA VAL A 82 -2.03 -12.77 10.57
C VAL A 82 -3.27 -11.99 11.01
N LEU A 83 -3.18 -10.66 11.04
CA LEU A 83 -4.25 -9.74 11.40
C LEU A 83 -5.33 -9.59 10.31
N GLY A 84 -4.96 -9.82 9.05
CA GLY A 84 -5.79 -9.56 7.87
C GLY A 84 -5.87 -8.08 7.48
N TRP A 85 -5.01 -7.22 8.04
CA TRP A 85 -4.99 -5.79 7.74
C TRP A 85 -3.65 -5.14 8.07
N VAL A 86 -3.40 -3.97 7.44
CA VAL A 86 -2.28 -3.07 7.72
C VAL A 86 -2.76 -1.66 8.03
N ALA A 87 -2.11 -0.97 8.97
CA ALA A 87 -2.29 0.48 9.12
C ALA A 87 -1.40 1.20 8.10
N PHE A 88 -1.96 1.93 7.16
CA PHE A 88 -1.21 2.69 6.16
C PHE A 88 -1.92 4.02 5.86
N ALA A 89 -1.16 5.11 5.81
CA ALA A 89 -1.67 6.47 5.59
C ALA A 89 -2.88 6.83 6.47
N GLY A 90 -2.80 6.49 7.76
CA GLY A 90 -3.83 6.81 8.77
C GLY A 90 -5.11 5.97 8.70
N ARG A 91 -5.14 4.88 7.91
CA ARG A 91 -6.31 3.99 7.74
C ARG A 91 -5.92 2.52 7.85
N ARG A 92 -6.89 1.65 8.13
CA ARG A 92 -6.71 0.19 8.09
C ARG A 92 -7.17 -0.35 6.75
N TRP A 93 -6.26 -1.02 6.05
CA TRP A 93 -6.51 -1.66 4.75
C TRP A 93 -6.48 -3.17 4.94
N ALA A 94 -7.46 -3.88 4.39
CA ALA A 94 -7.44 -5.33 4.36
C ALA A 94 -6.20 -5.84 3.61
N VAL A 95 -5.61 -6.92 4.09
CA VAL A 95 -4.51 -7.61 3.41
C VAL A 95 -4.81 -9.10 3.43
N ALA A 96 -4.98 -9.67 2.23
CA ALA A 96 -5.16 -11.10 2.08
C ALA A 96 -3.81 -11.84 2.11
N PRO A 97 -3.78 -13.13 2.51
CA PRO A 97 -2.59 -13.96 2.40
C PRO A 97 -2.04 -13.96 0.98
N GLY A 98 -0.71 -13.84 0.84
CA GLY A 98 -0.05 -13.82 -0.46
C GLY A 98 -0.22 -12.50 -1.24
N VAL A 99 -0.76 -11.44 -0.63
CA VAL A 99 -0.75 -10.09 -1.20
C VAL A 99 0.34 -9.26 -0.52
N PHE A 100 1.06 -8.44 -1.30
CA PHE A 100 2.09 -7.53 -0.77
C PHE A 100 1.54 -6.63 0.34
N VAL A 101 2.27 -6.55 1.46
CA VAL A 101 1.89 -5.69 2.58
C VAL A 101 2.36 -4.24 2.31
N PRO A 102 1.48 -3.24 2.23
CA PRO A 102 1.88 -1.83 2.09
C PRO A 102 2.96 -1.41 3.10
N ARG A 103 4.05 -0.81 2.63
CA ARG A 103 5.17 -0.39 3.48
C ARG A 103 4.94 1.04 3.99
N GLN A 104 5.32 1.33 5.23
CA GLN A 104 5.15 2.67 5.81
C GLN A 104 5.90 3.75 5.03
N ARG A 105 7.09 3.42 4.49
CA ARG A 105 7.88 4.34 3.65
C ARG A 105 7.12 4.83 2.42
N SER A 106 6.19 4.03 1.89
CA SER A 106 5.39 4.38 0.72
C SER A 106 4.33 5.45 1.02
N ALA A 107 4.15 5.85 2.29
CA ALA A 107 3.30 6.98 2.65
C ALA A 107 3.79 8.30 2.03
N LEU A 108 5.10 8.45 1.81
CA LEU A 108 5.66 9.60 1.10
C LEU A 108 5.04 9.78 -0.29
N LEU A 109 4.74 8.67 -0.99
CA LEU A 109 4.10 8.71 -2.31
C LEU A 109 2.68 9.27 -2.23
N VAL A 110 1.92 8.93 -1.17
CA VAL A 110 0.58 9.49 -0.93
C VAL A 110 0.67 11.01 -0.71
N ASP A 111 1.60 11.47 0.12
CA ASP A 111 1.76 12.90 0.43
C ASP A 111 2.13 13.71 -0.82
N LEU A 112 3.05 13.19 -1.62
CA LEU A 112 3.47 13.81 -2.88
C LEU A 112 2.35 13.82 -3.93
N ALA A 113 1.54 12.75 -4.00
CA ALA A 113 0.39 12.70 -4.90
C ALA A 113 -0.65 13.79 -4.54
N LEU A 114 -0.95 13.94 -3.25
CA LEU A 114 -1.86 14.98 -2.76
C LEU A 114 -1.30 16.38 -3.02
N ALA A 115 0.00 16.59 -2.80
CA ALA A 115 0.66 17.87 -3.09
C ALA A 115 0.62 18.23 -4.59
N ALA A 116 0.69 17.24 -5.48
CA ALA A 116 0.66 17.44 -6.92
C ALA A 116 -0.73 17.87 -7.44
N VAL A 117 -1.82 17.31 -6.90
CA VAL A 117 -3.18 17.51 -7.44
C VAL A 117 -3.98 18.61 -6.73
N ARG A 118 -3.72 18.89 -5.45
CA ARG A 118 -4.49 19.89 -4.67
C ARG A 118 -4.46 21.31 -5.28
N PRO A 119 -3.33 21.84 -5.78
CA PRO A 119 -3.30 23.18 -6.35
C PRO A 119 -4.23 23.35 -7.56
N THR A 120 -4.33 22.33 -8.42
CA THR A 120 -5.20 22.38 -9.62
C THR A 120 -6.67 22.24 -9.25
N MET A 121 -6.99 21.44 -8.22
CA MET A 121 -8.36 21.30 -7.70
C MET A 121 -8.89 22.56 -6.99
N SER A 122 -8.03 23.35 -6.36
CA SER A 122 -8.44 24.61 -5.70
C SER A 122 -8.64 25.76 -6.71
N ALA A 123 -7.83 25.80 -7.77
CA ALA A 123 -7.88 26.85 -8.80
C ALA A 123 -9.08 26.72 -9.74
N VAL A 124 -9.57 25.50 -9.98
CA VAL A 124 -10.76 25.24 -10.78
C VAL A 124 -11.86 24.83 -9.81
N ARG A 125 -12.97 25.57 -9.72
CA ARG A 125 -14.23 25.06 -9.13
C ARG A 125 -14.82 23.98 -10.04
N SER A 126 -14.01 22.97 -10.36
CA SER A 126 -14.28 22.01 -11.41
C SER A 126 -15.36 21.07 -10.94
N THR A 127 -16.39 20.93 -11.76
CA THR A 127 -17.39 19.89 -11.63
C THR A 127 -16.85 18.52 -12.07
N THR A 128 -15.58 18.43 -12.48
CA THR A 128 -14.94 17.20 -12.95
C THR A 128 -14.23 16.48 -11.80
N SER A 129 -14.38 15.15 -11.74
CA SER A 129 -13.64 14.28 -10.84
C SER A 129 -12.14 14.28 -11.18
N ALA A 130 -11.29 14.26 -10.16
CA ALA A 130 -9.87 13.93 -10.35
C ALA A 130 -9.75 12.44 -10.72
N VAL A 131 -9.03 12.14 -11.79
CA VAL A 131 -8.81 10.77 -12.25
C VAL A 131 -7.51 10.24 -11.65
N VAL A 132 -7.63 9.27 -10.76
CA VAL A 132 -6.51 8.61 -10.08
C VAL A 132 -6.39 7.19 -10.61
N VAL A 133 -5.20 6.81 -11.06
CA VAL A 133 -4.85 5.44 -11.46
C VAL A 133 -3.77 4.91 -10.52
N ASP A 134 -3.99 3.73 -9.95
CA ASP A 134 -3.01 2.99 -9.14
C ASP A 134 -2.58 1.71 -9.88
N LEU A 135 -1.41 1.74 -10.51
CA LEU A 135 -0.81 0.58 -11.19
C LEU A 135 0.03 -0.26 -10.24
N CYS A 136 -0.03 -1.58 -10.42
CA CYS A 136 0.56 -2.55 -9.50
C CYS A 136 -0.01 -2.34 -8.09
N CYS A 137 -1.34 -2.23 -8.01
CA CYS A 137 -2.01 -1.68 -6.84
C CYS A 137 -1.90 -2.55 -5.58
N GLY A 138 -1.57 -3.85 -5.70
CA GLY A 138 -1.56 -4.76 -4.56
C GLY A 138 -2.91 -4.76 -3.85
N THR A 139 -2.92 -4.32 -2.59
CA THR A 139 -4.12 -4.15 -1.77
C THR A 139 -5.00 -2.95 -2.15
N GLY A 140 -4.56 -2.10 -3.08
CA GLY A 140 -5.21 -0.83 -3.43
C GLY A 140 -5.02 0.27 -2.38
N ALA A 141 -4.21 0.05 -1.34
CA ALA A 141 -4.07 0.99 -0.22
C ALA A 141 -3.51 2.35 -0.64
N LEU A 142 -2.65 2.40 -1.67
CA LEU A 142 -2.03 3.63 -2.15
C LEU A 142 -3.05 4.54 -2.84
N GLY A 143 -3.72 4.04 -3.88
CA GLY A 143 -4.80 4.76 -4.56
C GLY A 143 -5.99 5.07 -3.64
N GLY A 144 -6.33 4.12 -2.76
CA GLY A 144 -7.37 4.29 -1.76
C GLY A 144 -7.05 5.42 -0.77
N ALA A 145 -5.82 5.52 -0.28
CA ALA A 145 -5.41 6.59 0.64
C ALA A 145 -5.49 7.97 0.00
N VAL A 146 -5.02 8.10 -1.25
CA VAL A 146 -5.13 9.33 -2.03
C VAL A 146 -6.61 9.70 -2.24
N ALA A 147 -7.44 8.76 -2.72
CA ALA A 147 -8.85 9.00 -2.94
C ALA A 147 -9.59 9.40 -1.66
N ALA A 148 -9.26 8.76 -0.54
CA ALA A 148 -9.86 9.08 0.75
C ALA A 148 -9.52 10.50 1.21
N ALA A 149 -8.27 10.92 1.10
CA ALA A 149 -7.83 12.26 1.48
C ALA A 149 -8.46 13.35 0.58
N LEU A 150 -8.53 13.11 -0.74
CA LEU A 150 -9.18 14.05 -1.66
C LEU A 150 -10.69 14.16 -1.40
N ARG A 151 -11.37 13.05 -1.06
CA ARG A 151 -12.79 13.08 -0.68
C ARG A 151 -13.02 13.76 0.67
N ASP A 152 -12.11 13.61 1.63
CA ASP A 152 -12.12 14.36 2.89
C ASP A 152 -11.98 15.88 2.64
N ASP A 153 -11.25 16.28 1.59
CA ASP A 153 -11.15 17.67 1.11
C ASP A 153 -12.38 18.13 0.29
N GLY A 154 -13.36 17.25 0.05
CA GLY A 154 -14.60 17.53 -0.69
C GLY A 154 -14.49 17.36 -2.21
N ALA A 155 -13.40 16.79 -2.73
CA ALA A 155 -13.24 16.52 -4.16
C ALA A 155 -13.98 15.24 -4.61
N ALA A 156 -14.50 15.27 -5.83
CA ALA A 156 -14.93 14.04 -6.52
C ALA A 156 -13.70 13.32 -7.10
N VAL A 157 -13.64 12.00 -6.95
CA VAL A 157 -12.51 11.17 -7.43
C VAL A 157 -13.05 10.01 -8.26
N GLU A 158 -12.47 9.83 -9.46
CA GLU A 158 -12.62 8.65 -10.30
C GLU A 158 -11.36 7.80 -10.10
N LEU A 159 -11.47 6.73 -9.31
CA LEU A 159 -10.34 5.87 -8.95
C LEU A 159 -10.35 4.58 -9.79
N HIS A 160 -9.24 4.29 -10.43
CA HIS A 160 -8.96 3.03 -11.11
C HIS A 160 -7.71 2.37 -10.51
N ALA A 161 -7.76 1.08 -10.26
CA ALA A 161 -6.61 0.31 -9.79
C ALA A 161 -6.38 -0.89 -10.72
N ALA A 162 -5.13 -1.23 -11.00
CA ALA A 162 -4.80 -2.39 -11.81
C ALA A 162 -3.64 -3.18 -11.24
N ASP A 163 -3.75 -4.50 -11.29
CA ASP A 163 -2.68 -5.42 -10.89
C ASP A 163 -2.72 -6.68 -11.75
N LEU A 164 -1.55 -7.30 -11.93
CA LEU A 164 -1.41 -8.55 -12.67
C LEU A 164 -1.96 -9.73 -11.86
N ASP A 165 -1.90 -9.65 -10.52
CA ASP A 165 -2.29 -10.74 -9.62
C ASP A 165 -3.80 -10.71 -9.30
N PRO A 166 -4.56 -11.77 -9.63
CA PRO A 166 -5.96 -11.89 -9.25
C PRO A 166 -6.21 -11.80 -7.73
N ALA A 167 -5.30 -12.30 -6.90
CA ALA A 167 -5.42 -12.23 -5.44
C ALA A 167 -5.28 -10.77 -4.95
N ALA A 168 -4.34 -10.02 -5.53
CA ALA A 168 -4.19 -8.59 -5.26
C ALA A 168 -5.44 -7.83 -5.69
N THR A 169 -5.92 -8.03 -6.92
CA THR A 169 -7.12 -7.31 -7.39
C THR A 169 -8.40 -7.65 -6.62
N ALA A 170 -8.56 -8.88 -6.13
CA ALA A 170 -9.66 -9.23 -5.23
C ALA A 170 -9.57 -8.45 -3.90
N CYS A 171 -8.37 -8.40 -3.30
CA CYS A 171 -8.12 -7.63 -2.08
C CYS A 171 -8.33 -6.12 -2.29
N ALA A 172 -7.84 -5.57 -3.39
CA ALA A 172 -8.07 -4.18 -3.78
C ALA A 172 -9.55 -3.86 -3.99
N ALA A 173 -10.32 -4.76 -4.60
CA ALA A 173 -11.75 -4.53 -4.82
C ALA A 173 -12.50 -4.35 -3.49
N GLU A 174 -12.17 -5.15 -2.47
CA GLU A 174 -12.74 -5.00 -1.12
C GLU A 174 -12.36 -3.65 -0.50
N ASN A 175 -11.08 -3.29 -0.54
CA ASN A 175 -10.57 -2.04 0.02
C ASN A 175 -11.10 -0.79 -0.70
N LEU A 176 -11.34 -0.87 -2.01
CA LEU A 176 -11.69 0.27 -2.85
C LEU A 176 -13.20 0.46 -3.05
N ALA A 177 -14.02 -0.53 -2.69
CA ALA A 177 -15.47 -0.45 -2.76
C ALA A 177 -16.07 0.79 -2.04
N PRO A 178 -15.64 1.18 -0.82
CA PRO A 178 -16.12 2.40 -0.16
C PRO A 178 -15.82 3.68 -0.95
N PHE A 179 -14.78 3.65 -1.79
CA PHE A 179 -14.37 4.78 -2.61
C PHE A 179 -15.03 4.79 -3.99
N GLY A 180 -15.78 3.74 -4.36
CA GLY A 180 -16.31 3.56 -5.71
C GLY A 180 -15.22 3.26 -6.73
N GLY A 181 -14.06 2.76 -6.29
CA GLY A 181 -12.93 2.48 -7.17
C GLY A 181 -13.17 1.26 -8.05
N ALA A 182 -12.76 1.34 -9.32
CA ALA A 182 -12.82 0.24 -10.27
C ALA A 182 -11.48 -0.50 -10.31
N VAL A 183 -11.49 -1.82 -10.08
CA VAL A 183 -10.28 -2.65 -10.07
C VAL A 183 -10.24 -3.55 -11.31
N HIS A 184 -9.07 -3.61 -11.95
CA HIS A 184 -8.85 -4.31 -13.23
C HIS A 184 -7.72 -5.31 -13.09
N THR A 185 -7.98 -6.59 -13.37
CA THR A 185 -6.95 -7.63 -13.37
C THR A 185 -6.29 -7.70 -14.75
N GLY A 186 -4.98 -7.48 -14.80
CA GLY A 186 -4.19 -7.60 -16.02
C GLY A 186 -2.89 -6.81 -15.97
N ASP A 187 -2.18 -6.82 -17.10
CA ASP A 187 -0.82 -6.27 -17.19
C ASP A 187 -0.84 -4.76 -17.44
N LEU A 188 -0.48 -3.98 -16.41
CA LEU A 188 -0.33 -2.53 -16.45
C LEU A 188 -1.51 -1.85 -17.17
N TYR A 189 -1.22 -1.04 -18.18
CA TYR A 189 -2.19 -0.27 -18.95
C TYR A 189 -3.13 -1.13 -19.82
N ALA A 190 -2.75 -2.37 -20.14
CA ALA A 190 -3.58 -3.25 -20.96
C ALA A 190 -4.87 -3.68 -20.23
N ALA A 191 -4.86 -3.64 -18.89
CA ALA A 191 -6.04 -3.90 -18.07
C ALA A 191 -7.03 -2.73 -18.04
N LEU A 192 -6.55 -1.51 -18.31
CA LEU A 192 -7.32 -0.29 -18.09
C LEU A 192 -8.26 0.04 -19.27
N PRO A 193 -9.42 0.67 -18.99
CA PRO A 193 -10.32 1.15 -20.02
C PRO A 193 -9.63 2.14 -20.98
N PRO A 194 -9.74 1.96 -22.31
CA PRO A 194 -9.11 2.86 -23.29
C PRO A 194 -9.54 4.33 -23.16
N GLY A 195 -10.73 4.58 -22.61
CA GLY A 195 -11.28 5.92 -22.39
C GLY A 195 -10.61 6.74 -21.28
N LEU A 196 -9.61 6.19 -20.58
CA LEU A 196 -8.78 6.95 -19.61
C LEU A 196 -7.56 7.61 -20.26
N ARG A 197 -7.23 7.29 -21.52
CA ARG A 197 -6.09 7.90 -22.21
C ARG A 197 -6.22 9.43 -22.26
N GLY A 198 -5.15 10.12 -21.89
CA GLY A 198 -5.10 11.58 -21.81
C GLY A 198 -5.94 12.22 -20.69
N ARG A 199 -6.42 11.44 -19.72
CA ARG A 199 -7.31 11.93 -18.64
C ARG A 199 -6.74 11.74 -17.23
N VAL A 200 -5.64 11.00 -17.06
CA VAL A 200 -5.13 10.64 -15.73
C VAL A 200 -4.42 11.83 -15.09
N ASP A 201 -4.97 12.36 -14.01
CA ASP A 201 -4.37 13.46 -13.23
C ASP A 201 -3.23 12.94 -12.34
N LEU A 202 -3.47 11.79 -11.69
CA LEU A 202 -2.49 11.11 -10.85
C LEU A 202 -2.35 9.66 -11.30
N LEU A 203 -1.14 9.29 -11.71
CA LEU A 203 -0.75 7.93 -12.04
C LEU A 203 0.24 7.45 -10.98
N LEU A 204 -0.24 6.65 -10.04
CA LEU A 204 0.57 6.02 -9.01
C LEU A 204 1.06 4.67 -9.53
N CYS A 205 2.31 4.33 -9.27
CA CYS A 205 2.88 3.05 -9.69
C CYS A 205 3.87 2.56 -8.64
N HIS A 206 3.45 1.62 -7.81
CA HIS A 206 4.36 0.91 -6.88
C HIS A 206 4.75 -0.44 -7.49
N ALA A 207 5.48 -0.38 -8.61
CA ALA A 207 5.98 -1.56 -9.30
C ALA A 207 7.03 -2.31 -8.46
N PRO A 208 7.19 -3.64 -8.65
CA PRO A 208 8.29 -4.38 -8.04
C PRO A 208 9.63 -3.80 -8.49
N TYR A 209 10.52 -3.53 -7.54
CA TYR A 209 11.82 -2.94 -7.83
C TYR A 209 13.01 -3.63 -7.16
N VAL A 210 12.82 -4.80 -6.56
CA VAL A 210 13.95 -5.57 -6.01
C VAL A 210 14.67 -6.26 -7.16
N PRO A 211 15.99 -6.08 -7.33
CA PRO A 211 16.75 -6.85 -8.30
C PRO A 211 16.62 -8.35 -8.00
N THR A 212 16.43 -9.20 -9.02
CA THR A 212 16.22 -10.65 -8.86
C THR A 212 17.24 -11.31 -7.93
N ALA A 213 18.52 -10.95 -8.07
CA ALA A 213 19.60 -11.52 -7.25
C ALA A 213 19.57 -11.06 -5.78
N ALA A 214 18.93 -9.92 -5.48
CA ALA A 214 18.79 -9.38 -4.13
C ALA A 214 17.60 -9.96 -3.36
N ILE A 215 16.68 -10.69 -4.01
CA ILE A 215 15.51 -11.31 -3.35
C ILE A 215 15.95 -12.25 -2.23
N ALA A 216 17.03 -13.01 -2.43
CA ALA A 216 17.58 -13.92 -1.42
C ALA A 216 18.05 -13.20 -0.13
N LEU A 217 18.27 -11.88 -0.20
CA LEU A 217 18.73 -11.05 0.92
C LEU A 217 17.57 -10.34 1.64
N LEU A 218 16.33 -10.47 1.14
CA LEU A 218 15.16 -9.91 1.80
C LEU A 218 14.89 -10.61 3.14
N PRO A 219 14.26 -9.90 4.10
CA PRO A 219 13.76 -10.51 5.32
C PRO A 219 12.91 -11.75 5.00
N PRO A 220 13.01 -12.85 5.80
CA PRO A 220 12.27 -14.08 5.55
C PRO A 220 10.77 -13.86 5.38
N GLU A 221 10.17 -12.98 6.18
CA GLU A 221 8.74 -12.65 6.12
C GLU A 221 8.32 -12.20 4.70
N ALA A 222 9.06 -11.27 4.10
CA ALA A 222 8.81 -10.82 2.74
C ALA A 222 9.17 -11.90 1.71
N ARG A 223 10.35 -12.53 1.84
CA ARG A 223 10.85 -13.52 0.88
C ARG A 223 9.99 -14.78 0.78
N GLU A 224 9.36 -15.20 1.88
CA GLU A 224 8.66 -16.48 1.99
C GLU A 224 7.14 -16.33 1.90
N HIS A 225 6.58 -15.16 2.24
CA HIS A 225 5.12 -14.96 2.30
C HIS A 225 4.57 -13.93 1.31
N GLU A 226 5.41 -13.11 0.68
CA GLU A 226 4.97 -12.19 -0.37
C GLU A 226 5.24 -12.75 -1.77
N PRO A 227 4.37 -12.48 -2.74
CA PRO A 227 4.50 -13.07 -4.07
C PRO A 227 5.69 -12.47 -4.80
N LEU A 228 6.46 -13.31 -5.50
CA LEU A 228 7.61 -12.84 -6.29
C LEU A 228 7.22 -11.78 -7.32
N THR A 229 6.00 -11.83 -7.86
CA THR A 229 5.46 -10.83 -8.79
C THR A 229 5.35 -9.43 -8.19
N ALA A 230 5.29 -9.30 -6.86
CA ALA A 230 5.29 -8.02 -6.16
C ALA A 230 6.68 -7.58 -5.67
N LEU A 231 7.70 -8.42 -5.82
CA LEU A 231 9.07 -8.14 -5.35
C LEU A 231 10.05 -7.99 -6.51
N ASP A 232 10.06 -8.95 -7.43
CA ASP A 232 11.05 -9.09 -8.50
C ASP A 232 10.83 -8.07 -9.61
N GLY A 233 11.69 -7.05 -9.64
CA GLY A 233 11.72 -6.05 -10.70
C GLY A 233 12.66 -6.43 -11.86
N GLY A 234 13.13 -7.68 -11.91
CA GLY A 234 14.09 -8.15 -12.91
C GLY A 234 15.56 -7.89 -12.53
N PRO A 235 16.51 -8.06 -13.47
CA PRO A 235 17.95 -8.08 -13.17
C PRO A 235 18.48 -6.83 -12.46
N ASP A 236 17.89 -5.67 -12.73
CA ASP A 236 18.23 -4.40 -12.07
C ASP A 236 17.03 -3.74 -11.37
N GLY A 237 15.95 -4.49 -11.20
CA GLY A 237 14.76 -4.02 -10.48
C GLY A 237 13.94 -2.95 -11.22
N LEU A 238 14.14 -2.73 -12.52
CA LEU A 238 13.39 -1.70 -13.25
C LEU A 238 12.56 -2.23 -14.43
N GLU A 239 12.43 -3.54 -14.61
CA GLU A 239 11.76 -4.13 -15.77
C GLU A 239 10.30 -3.69 -15.91
N VAL A 240 9.52 -3.83 -14.84
CA VAL A 240 8.11 -3.41 -14.82
C VAL A 240 8.00 -1.88 -14.89
N LEU A 241 8.84 -1.16 -14.14
CA LEU A 241 8.83 0.30 -14.12
C LEU A 241 9.15 0.91 -15.49
N ARG A 242 10.07 0.30 -16.27
CA ARG A 242 10.37 0.76 -17.65
C ARG A 242 9.14 0.75 -18.54
N ARG A 243 8.35 -0.32 -18.46
CA ARG A 243 7.10 -0.46 -19.21
C ARG A 243 6.06 0.56 -18.75
N ALA A 244 5.94 0.74 -17.43
CA ALA A 244 5.06 1.75 -16.85
C ALA A 244 5.41 3.17 -17.33
N ILE A 245 6.69 3.54 -17.31
CA ILE A 245 7.14 4.87 -17.77
C ILE A 245 6.92 5.04 -19.28
N GLY A 246 7.25 4.03 -20.09
CA GLY A 246 7.21 4.11 -21.56
C GLY A 246 5.83 4.36 -22.16
N GLU A 247 4.76 4.07 -21.43
CA GLU A 247 3.38 4.34 -21.88
C GLU A 247 2.72 5.52 -21.14
N ALA A 248 3.31 6.03 -20.05
CA ALA A 248 2.65 6.98 -19.14
C ALA A 248 2.12 8.24 -19.85
N THR A 249 2.87 8.80 -20.80
CA THR A 249 2.47 10.03 -21.51
C THR A 249 1.20 9.88 -22.34
N ALA A 250 0.85 8.67 -22.80
CA ALA A 250 -0.39 8.42 -23.51
C ALA A 250 -1.62 8.40 -22.58
N TRP A 251 -1.41 8.25 -21.27
CA TRP A 251 -2.47 8.14 -20.26
C TRP A 251 -2.64 9.42 -19.44
N LEU A 252 -1.55 10.11 -19.14
CA LEU A 252 -1.56 11.34 -18.35
C LEU A 252 -2.35 12.45 -19.06
N ALA A 253 -3.17 13.17 -18.29
CA ALA A 253 -3.76 14.44 -18.70
C ALA A 253 -2.68 15.53 -18.86
N PRO A 254 -2.97 16.64 -19.53
CA PRO A 254 -2.11 17.82 -19.50
C PRO A 254 -1.89 18.29 -18.04
N GLY A 255 -0.63 18.26 -17.59
CA GLY A 255 -0.28 18.55 -16.20
C GLY A 255 -0.48 17.39 -15.22
N GLY A 256 -0.89 16.21 -15.71
CA GLY A 256 -0.93 14.98 -14.93
C GLY A 256 0.46 14.54 -14.48
N THR A 257 0.50 13.84 -13.36
CA THR A 257 1.75 13.43 -12.70
C THR A 257 1.81 11.91 -12.54
N LEU A 258 2.92 11.32 -12.98
CA LEU A 258 3.33 9.96 -12.64
C LEU A 258 4.14 9.99 -11.34
N LEU A 259 3.83 9.10 -10.40
CA LEU A 259 4.54 8.93 -9.14
C LEU A 259 4.90 7.46 -8.93
N PHE A 260 6.15 7.19 -8.55
CA PHE A 260 6.61 5.84 -8.23
C PHE A 260 7.72 5.84 -7.18
N GLU A 261 7.79 4.76 -6.42
CA GLU A 261 8.90 4.46 -5.50
C GLU A 261 9.97 3.64 -6.24
N LEU A 262 11.24 3.82 -5.86
CA LEU A 262 12.36 3.03 -6.36
C LEU A 262 13.38 2.78 -5.24
N GLY A 263 14.32 1.88 -5.49
CA GLY A 263 15.40 1.57 -4.54
C GLY A 263 16.60 2.50 -4.67
N ASP A 264 17.70 1.99 -5.21
CA ASP A 264 19.01 2.62 -5.06
C ASP A 264 19.31 3.77 -6.05
N GLU A 265 20.45 4.43 -5.83
CA GLU A 265 21.00 5.49 -6.69
C GLU A 265 21.07 5.12 -8.18
N ARG A 266 21.44 3.87 -8.48
CA ARG A 266 21.60 3.39 -9.86
C ARG A 266 20.23 3.27 -10.53
N GLN A 267 19.25 2.73 -9.80
CA GLN A 267 17.87 2.67 -10.27
C GLN A 267 17.33 4.08 -10.52
N ARG A 268 17.58 5.01 -9.59
CA ARG A 268 17.18 6.41 -9.71
C ARG A 268 17.73 7.08 -10.96
N THR A 269 19.05 6.99 -11.17
CA THR A 269 19.73 7.57 -12.35
C THR A 269 19.14 7.01 -13.65
N THR A 270 18.88 5.70 -13.68
CA THR A 270 18.30 5.03 -14.85
C THR A 270 16.86 5.49 -15.11
N ALA A 271 16.04 5.59 -14.07
CA ALA A 271 14.66 6.05 -14.17
C ALA A 271 14.58 7.51 -14.65
N GLN A 272 15.44 8.41 -14.15
CA GLN A 272 15.50 9.80 -14.60
C GLN A 272 15.87 9.92 -16.08
N ALA A 273 16.85 9.14 -16.55
CA ALA A 273 17.23 9.13 -17.96
C ALA A 273 16.08 8.61 -18.85
N LEU A 274 15.33 7.61 -18.39
CA LEU A 274 14.15 7.11 -19.10
C LEU A 274 13.03 8.16 -19.14
N LEU A 275 12.70 8.78 -18.01
CA LEU A 275 11.69 9.84 -17.95
C LEU A 275 12.01 10.99 -18.91
N ALA A 276 13.27 11.43 -18.96
CA ALA A 276 13.71 12.48 -19.88
C ALA A 276 13.53 12.08 -21.36
N ARG A 277 13.77 10.80 -21.69
CA ARG A 277 13.56 10.27 -23.05
C ARG A 277 12.08 10.23 -23.44
N GLU A 278 11.20 9.93 -22.47
CA GLU A 278 9.75 9.94 -22.65
C GLU A 278 9.12 11.34 -22.57
N GLY A 279 9.93 12.40 -22.43
CA GLY A 279 9.44 13.78 -22.37
C GLY A 279 8.81 14.18 -21.03
N LEU A 280 9.09 13.42 -19.97
CA LEU A 280 8.63 13.67 -18.61
C LEU A 280 9.70 14.43 -17.81
N ARG A 281 9.28 15.45 -17.06
CA ARG A 281 10.16 16.22 -16.15
C ARG A 281 10.12 15.60 -14.76
N ALA A 282 11.23 15.01 -14.34
CA ALA A 282 11.37 14.31 -13.08
C ALA A 282 11.79 15.24 -11.93
N THR A 283 11.31 14.95 -10.72
CA THR A 283 11.83 15.45 -9.45
C THR A 283 11.93 14.28 -8.48
N VAL A 284 13.05 14.17 -7.79
CA VAL A 284 13.33 13.12 -6.81
C VAL A 284 13.08 13.68 -5.43
N HIS A 285 12.40 12.90 -4.60
CA HIS A 285 12.12 13.19 -3.21
C HIS A 285 12.67 12.05 -2.37
N GLU A 286 13.47 12.39 -1.37
CA GLU A 286 14.09 11.44 -0.43
C GLU A 286 13.62 11.78 0.98
N ASP A 287 13.34 10.75 1.76
CA ASP A 287 13.04 10.87 3.19
C ASP A 287 14.03 10.01 3.98
N ASP A 288 14.96 10.68 4.67
CA ASP A 288 16.01 10.04 5.45
C ASP A 288 15.45 9.24 6.65
N GLU A 289 14.28 9.60 7.17
CA GLU A 289 13.68 8.92 8.33
C GLU A 289 13.13 7.54 7.94
N THR A 290 12.44 7.48 6.79
CA THR A 290 11.82 6.24 6.31
C THR A 290 12.67 5.49 5.27
N GLY A 291 13.72 6.12 4.76
CA GLY A 291 14.53 5.63 3.65
C GLY A 291 13.77 5.56 2.33
N ALA A 292 12.67 6.31 2.19
CA ALA A 292 11.87 6.34 0.97
C ALA A 292 12.56 7.16 -0.13
N THR A 293 12.47 6.70 -1.37
CA THR A 293 12.82 7.49 -2.55
C THR A 293 11.67 7.43 -3.54
N VAL A 294 11.02 8.59 -3.74
CA VAL A 294 9.87 8.73 -4.64
C VAL A 294 10.23 9.70 -5.76
N VAL A 295 9.85 9.35 -6.99
CA VAL A 295 10.00 10.21 -8.15
C VAL A 295 8.63 10.71 -8.57
N THR A 296 8.49 12.03 -8.72
CA THR A 296 7.35 12.67 -9.38
C THR A 296 7.75 13.08 -10.79
N ALA A 297 6.93 12.76 -11.79
CA ALA A 297 7.22 13.03 -13.18
C ALA A 297 6.00 13.65 -13.88
N THR A 298 6.15 14.86 -14.41
CA THR A 298 5.06 15.58 -15.08
C THR A 298 5.28 15.61 -16.60
N ALA A 299 4.19 15.47 -17.35
CA ALA A 299 4.22 15.72 -18.80
C ALA A 299 4.60 17.18 -19.06
N ALA A 300 5.56 17.40 -19.97
CA ALA A 300 5.86 18.76 -20.42
C ALA A 300 4.59 19.38 -21.04
N ARG A 301 4.28 20.61 -20.63
CA ARG A 301 3.19 21.41 -21.19
C ARG A 301 3.43 21.75 -22.66
#